data_AF-A0A895YEM5-F1
#
_entry.id   AF-A0A895YEM5-F1
#
_cell.length_a   1.000
_cell.length_b   1.000
_cell.length_c   1.000
_cell.angle_alpha   90.00
_cell.angle_beta   90.00
_cell.angle_gamma   90.00
#
_symmetry.space_group_name_H-M   'P 1'
#
loop_
_entity.id
_entity.type
_entity.pdbx_description
1 polymer ?
#
loop_
_entity_poly.entity_id
_entity_poly.type
_entity_poly.pdbx_seq_one_letter_code
_entity_poly.pdbx_strand_id
1 'polypeptide(L)'
;MADAKHAPARFWAVDLHIHTPASNDVDFRTYGASDARQIVEAALAAGLHAIAVTDHNTADWCDAMAEAARDTPLVVLPGVELSTAEGHLLAIWEEGTPAQFIEDVLVELGILRADHGDLHKALRTGFADTAKIISARGGLTIAAHADREKGLLKLPVADHVNRTLLDPTIAAVEVVDITEAEKIRTRLHGKRDLAVVRSSDTTAPGASAHALHGIGHRRTWIKASRPDLRGLRHALADPPLRVRLVEPAAPEHTVIESVTVTGGFLDAQQFEFSGDLTCLLGGTGTGKSLLIELVRFALDQQSDPDDFPQVRREVESRLRYALTSGSTVEIVLTRGHARCLVRRAYFEDGSTQPEFIGDTEQLTGPSGRIPITGFSQGEVIEYARTEVGRMALIDPALDLTEFEIRETDTVARLNDNGRLIAELESTIAQARHRLQALPEVEKRLEELSGLFDDEVVKMQCR
;
A
#
# COMPACT_ATOMS: atom_id res chain seq x y z
N MET A 1 -23.08 -5.95 9.02
CA MET A 1 -22.16 -5.04 8.30
C MET A 1 -22.91 -4.52 7.09
N ALA A 2 -22.93 -3.21 6.86
CA ALA A 2 -23.49 -2.65 5.64
C ALA A 2 -22.81 -3.31 4.43
N ASP A 3 -23.62 -3.66 3.44
CA ASP A 3 -23.29 -4.42 2.25
C ASP A 3 -22.11 -3.74 1.52
N ALA A 4 -20.88 -4.17 1.83
CA ALA A 4 -19.61 -3.63 1.33
C ALA A 4 -19.39 -4.02 -0.14
N LYS A 5 -20.40 -3.80 -0.98
CA LYS A 5 -20.42 -4.29 -2.37
C LYS A 5 -19.25 -3.76 -3.19
N HIS A 6 -18.66 -2.62 -2.83
CA HIS A 6 -17.62 -1.93 -3.62
C HIS A 6 -16.47 -1.35 -2.77
N ALA A 7 -15.94 -2.10 -1.81
CA ALA A 7 -14.72 -1.68 -1.09
C ALA A 7 -13.49 -1.60 -2.04
N PRO A 8 -12.58 -0.63 -1.85
CA PRO A 8 -11.37 -0.51 -2.64
C PRO A 8 -10.46 -1.73 -2.45
N ALA A 9 -9.66 -2.04 -3.48
CA ALA A 9 -8.76 -3.17 -3.41
C ALA A 9 -7.61 -2.88 -2.43
N ARG A 10 -7.36 -3.81 -1.50
CA ARG A 10 -6.25 -3.76 -0.56
C ARG A 10 -5.57 -5.12 -0.47
N PHE A 11 -4.38 -5.17 0.12
CA PHE A 11 -3.70 -6.43 0.37
C PHE A 11 -4.33 -7.16 1.56
N TRP A 12 -4.64 -8.43 1.34
CA TRP A 12 -5.17 -9.35 2.33
C TRP A 12 -4.17 -10.48 2.53
N ALA A 13 -3.78 -10.72 3.79
CA ALA A 13 -3.01 -11.90 4.15
C ALA A 13 -3.89 -13.15 4.04
N VAL A 14 -3.48 -14.13 3.23
CA VAL A 14 -4.22 -15.38 2.98
C VAL A 14 -3.32 -16.61 3.12
N ASP A 15 -3.91 -17.70 3.57
CA ASP A 15 -3.28 -19.01 3.67
C ASP A 15 -4.12 -20.04 2.89
N LEU A 16 -3.69 -20.39 1.68
CA LEU A 16 -4.51 -21.12 0.71
C LEU A 16 -4.29 -22.64 0.76
N HIS A 17 -3.52 -23.12 1.74
CA HIS A 17 -3.23 -24.53 1.93
C HIS A 17 -3.20 -24.82 3.42
N ILE A 18 -4.33 -25.26 3.97
CA ILE A 18 -4.44 -25.69 5.36
C ILE A 18 -5.13 -27.06 5.44
N HIS A 19 -4.65 -27.88 6.37
CA HIS A 19 -5.23 -29.16 6.73
C HIS A 19 -5.95 -29.03 8.06
N THR A 20 -6.99 -29.82 8.21
CA THR A 20 -7.79 -30.03 9.41
C THR A 20 -7.70 -31.50 9.82
N PRO A 21 -8.24 -31.88 10.98
CA PRO A 21 -8.33 -33.28 11.38
C PRO A 21 -9.10 -34.23 10.44
N ALA A 22 -9.75 -33.73 9.38
CA ALA A 22 -10.33 -34.60 8.34
C ALA A 22 -9.27 -35.36 7.54
N SER A 23 -8.05 -34.80 7.45
CA SER A 23 -6.95 -35.39 6.69
C SER A 23 -6.26 -36.49 7.49
N ASN A 24 -5.96 -37.63 6.85
CA ASN A 24 -5.37 -38.79 7.52
C ASN A 24 -3.92 -38.59 7.99
N ASP A 25 -3.23 -37.57 7.50
CA ASP A 25 -1.89 -37.16 7.92
C ASP A 25 -1.89 -36.19 9.12
N VAL A 26 -3.07 -35.77 9.59
CA VAL A 26 -3.22 -34.96 10.80
C VAL A 26 -3.43 -35.88 12.00
N ASP A 27 -2.43 -35.96 12.88
CA ASP A 27 -2.61 -36.61 14.18
C ASP A 27 -3.39 -35.68 15.12
N PHE A 28 -4.68 -35.97 15.27
CA PHE A 28 -5.60 -35.22 16.15
C PHE A 28 -5.07 -35.02 17.58
N ARG A 29 -4.21 -35.91 18.09
CA ARG A 29 -3.64 -35.80 19.45
C ARG A 29 -2.59 -34.71 19.57
N THR A 30 -1.93 -34.37 18.47
CA THR A 30 -0.81 -33.43 18.42
C THR A 30 -1.10 -32.17 17.61
N TYR A 31 -2.17 -32.19 16.79
CA TYR A 31 -2.60 -31.06 15.97
C TYR A 31 -2.89 -29.80 16.80
N GLY A 32 -3.54 -29.96 17.97
CA GLY A 32 -3.78 -28.85 18.90
C GLY A 32 -5.12 -28.13 18.74
N ALA A 33 -6.00 -28.60 17.84
CA ALA A 33 -7.41 -28.21 17.78
C ALA A 33 -8.32 -29.43 17.79
N SER A 34 -9.38 -29.33 18.58
CA SER A 34 -10.46 -30.31 18.73
C SER A 34 -11.72 -29.96 17.95
N ASP A 35 -11.87 -28.72 17.47
CA ASP A 35 -12.98 -28.25 16.67
C ASP A 35 -12.56 -27.17 15.65
N ALA A 36 -13.47 -26.86 14.71
CA ALA A 36 -13.26 -25.87 13.66
C ALA A 36 -13.08 -24.44 14.20
N ARG A 37 -13.68 -24.12 15.35
CA ARG A 37 -13.62 -22.78 15.93
C ARG A 37 -12.21 -22.43 16.39
N GLN A 38 -11.49 -23.39 16.97
CA GLN A 38 -10.09 -23.19 17.36
C GLN A 38 -9.17 -22.92 16.16
N ILE A 39 -9.46 -23.53 14.99
CA ILE A 39 -8.72 -23.27 13.75
C ILE A 39 -9.00 -21.84 13.24
N VAL A 40 -10.26 -21.42 13.24
CA VAL A 40 -10.66 -20.04 12.88
C VAL A 40 -10.01 -19.02 13.81
N GLU A 41 -10.03 -19.27 15.13
CA GLU A 41 -9.39 -18.40 16.13
C GLU A 41 -7.87 -18.34 15.95
N ALA A 42 -7.21 -19.46 15.62
CA ALA A 42 -5.78 -19.48 15.32
C ALA A 42 -5.44 -18.69 14.04
N ALA A 43 -6.26 -18.82 12.97
CA ALA A 43 -6.07 -18.06 11.75
C ALA A 43 -6.23 -16.54 11.97
N LEU A 44 -7.25 -16.14 12.74
CA LEU A 44 -7.45 -14.74 13.14
C LEU A 44 -6.30 -14.23 14.00
N ALA A 45 -5.84 -15.00 14.99
CA ALA A 45 -4.71 -14.66 15.85
C ALA A 45 -3.39 -14.55 15.05
N ALA A 46 -3.25 -15.35 13.98
CA ALA A 46 -2.15 -15.23 13.04
C ALA A 46 -2.25 -13.99 12.14
N GLY A 47 -3.37 -13.25 12.14
CA GLY A 47 -3.59 -12.08 11.30
C GLY A 47 -3.98 -12.41 9.86
N LEU A 48 -4.57 -13.59 9.62
CA LEU A 48 -5.09 -13.98 8.32
C LEU A 48 -6.48 -13.38 8.09
N HIS A 49 -6.76 -13.06 6.84
CA HIS A 49 -8.05 -12.53 6.39
C HIS A 49 -8.83 -13.56 5.56
N ALA A 50 -8.13 -14.52 4.96
CA ALA A 50 -8.76 -15.69 4.35
C ALA A 50 -7.91 -16.94 4.54
N ILE A 51 -8.58 -18.09 4.59
CA ILE A 51 -7.97 -19.42 4.58
C ILE A 51 -8.68 -20.31 3.56
N ALA A 52 -7.99 -21.32 3.02
CA ALA A 52 -8.61 -22.37 2.21
C ALA A 52 -8.43 -23.74 2.85
N VAL A 53 -9.53 -24.37 3.25
CA VAL A 53 -9.55 -25.73 3.80
C VAL A 53 -9.26 -26.70 2.65
N THR A 54 -8.16 -27.43 2.72
CA THR A 54 -7.62 -28.22 1.61
C THR A 54 -7.13 -29.59 2.09
N ASP A 55 -7.97 -30.27 2.86
CA ASP A 55 -7.70 -31.63 3.31
C ASP A 55 -7.48 -32.60 2.15
N HIS A 56 -6.73 -33.67 2.40
CA HIS A 56 -6.40 -34.63 1.36
C HIS A 56 -7.62 -35.42 0.89
N ASN A 57 -8.00 -35.27 -0.39
CA ASN A 57 -9.08 -36.04 -1.01
C ASN A 57 -10.42 -36.04 -0.22
N THR A 58 -10.70 -35.00 0.58
CA THR A 58 -11.94 -34.86 1.35
C THR A 58 -12.32 -33.39 1.55
N ALA A 59 -13.62 -33.13 1.72
CA ALA A 59 -14.17 -31.81 2.03
C ALA A 59 -14.93 -31.80 3.38
N ASP A 60 -14.80 -32.86 4.19
CA ASP A 60 -15.63 -33.12 5.38
C ASP A 60 -15.69 -31.95 6.38
N TRP A 61 -14.59 -31.21 6.56
CA TRP A 61 -14.53 -30.07 7.48
C TRP A 61 -14.91 -28.73 6.86
N CYS A 62 -15.15 -28.65 5.55
CA CYS A 62 -15.45 -27.38 4.88
C CYS A 62 -16.70 -26.69 5.46
N ASP A 63 -17.80 -27.43 5.63
CA ASP A 63 -19.05 -26.86 6.14
C ASP A 63 -18.93 -26.44 7.62
N ALA A 64 -18.21 -27.22 8.44
CA ALA A 64 -17.95 -26.90 9.85
C ALA A 64 -17.05 -25.65 10.01
N MET A 65 -16.03 -25.52 9.15
CA MET A 65 -15.15 -24.35 9.12
C MET A 65 -15.90 -23.09 8.64
N ALA A 66 -16.76 -23.21 7.63
CA ALA A 66 -17.63 -22.12 7.19
C ALA A 66 -18.59 -21.68 8.31
N GLU A 67 -19.18 -22.63 9.05
CA GLU A 67 -20.05 -22.32 10.18
C GLU A 67 -19.29 -21.61 11.31
N ALA A 68 -18.10 -22.08 11.65
CA ALA A 68 -17.28 -21.49 12.70
C ALA A 68 -16.83 -20.04 12.36
N ALA A 69 -16.68 -19.72 11.08
CA ALA A 69 -16.25 -18.40 10.62
C ALA A 69 -17.40 -17.41 10.38
N ARG A 70 -18.67 -17.86 10.37
CA ARG A 70 -19.87 -17.09 10.00
C ARG A 70 -19.96 -15.70 10.65
N ASP A 71 -19.62 -15.61 11.94
CA ASP A 71 -19.70 -14.37 12.73
C ASP A 71 -18.34 -13.67 12.89
N THR A 72 -17.37 -14.00 12.03
CA THR A 72 -16.01 -13.47 12.05
C THR A 72 -15.70 -12.74 10.74
N PRO A 73 -14.66 -11.88 10.70
CA PRO A 73 -14.22 -11.27 9.45
C PRO A 73 -13.41 -12.21 8.54
N LEU A 74 -13.12 -13.44 8.98
CA LEU A 74 -12.30 -14.40 8.24
C LEU A 74 -13.11 -15.01 7.09
N VAL A 75 -12.59 -14.93 5.87
CA VAL A 75 -13.15 -15.65 4.71
C VAL A 75 -12.64 -17.09 4.72
N VAL A 76 -13.54 -18.05 4.65
CA VAL A 76 -13.19 -19.48 4.56
C VAL A 76 -13.59 -20.01 3.21
N LEU A 77 -12.59 -20.38 2.41
CA LEU A 77 -12.78 -20.99 1.11
C LEU A 77 -12.77 -22.51 1.23
N PRO A 78 -13.81 -23.21 0.77
CA PRO A 78 -13.84 -24.66 0.77
C PRO A 78 -12.98 -25.21 -0.37
N GLY A 79 -12.28 -26.31 -0.13
CA GLY A 79 -11.35 -26.89 -1.08
C GLY A 79 -10.89 -28.29 -0.69
N VAL A 80 -9.91 -28.79 -1.44
CA VAL A 80 -9.32 -30.13 -1.26
C VAL A 80 -7.92 -30.14 -1.87
N GLU A 81 -6.99 -30.87 -1.26
CA GLU A 81 -5.72 -31.23 -1.87
C GLU A 81 -5.84 -32.60 -2.54
N LEU A 82 -5.76 -32.61 -3.87
CA LEU A 82 -5.91 -33.81 -4.68
C LEU A 82 -4.56 -34.48 -4.92
N SER A 83 -4.48 -35.76 -4.61
CA SER A 83 -3.37 -36.60 -5.07
C SER A 83 -3.57 -36.96 -6.54
N THR A 84 -2.91 -36.25 -7.47
CA THR A 84 -2.92 -36.61 -8.89
C THR A 84 -1.91 -37.73 -9.20
N ALA A 85 -1.91 -38.24 -10.44
CA ALA A 85 -0.89 -39.20 -10.88
C ALA A 85 0.54 -38.62 -10.91
N GLU A 86 0.65 -37.28 -10.92
CA GLU A 86 1.92 -36.54 -11.08
C GLU A 86 2.35 -35.82 -9.79
N GLY A 87 1.44 -35.60 -8.84
CA GLY A 87 1.70 -34.79 -7.66
C GLY A 87 0.45 -34.19 -7.04
N HIS A 88 0.59 -33.28 -6.08
CA HIS A 88 -0.55 -32.69 -5.39
C HIS A 88 -1.05 -31.40 -6.03
N LEU A 89 -2.37 -31.27 -6.16
CA LEU A 89 -3.05 -30.12 -6.74
C LEU A 89 -4.14 -29.63 -5.79
N LEU A 90 -4.08 -28.37 -5.39
CA LEU A 90 -5.15 -27.72 -4.64
C LEU A 90 -6.30 -27.38 -5.58
N ALA A 91 -7.52 -27.65 -5.13
CA ALA A 91 -8.76 -27.25 -5.76
C ALA A 91 -9.58 -26.43 -4.76
N ILE A 92 -9.90 -25.19 -5.09
CA ILE A 92 -10.54 -24.23 -4.17
C ILE A 92 -11.79 -23.66 -4.84
N TRP A 93 -12.89 -23.56 -4.10
CA TRP A 93 -14.17 -23.02 -4.55
C TRP A 93 -14.57 -21.76 -3.77
N GLU A 94 -15.67 -21.15 -4.20
CA GLU A 94 -16.18 -19.92 -3.61
C GLU A 94 -16.73 -20.19 -2.21
N GLU A 95 -16.59 -19.19 -1.33
CA GLU A 95 -17.16 -19.21 0.01
C GLU A 95 -18.64 -19.61 -0.03
N GLY A 96 -19.04 -20.55 0.84
CA GLY A 96 -20.40 -21.09 0.88
C GLY A 96 -20.70 -22.20 -0.14
N THR A 97 -19.73 -22.65 -0.94
CA THR A 97 -19.87 -23.89 -1.73
C THR A 97 -20.01 -25.09 -0.78
N PRO A 98 -21.09 -25.89 -0.83
CA PRO A 98 -21.29 -27.00 0.09
C PRO A 98 -20.24 -28.10 -0.08
N ALA A 99 -19.78 -28.70 1.02
CA ALA A 99 -18.85 -29.83 1.00
C ALA A 99 -19.33 -30.97 0.07
N GLN A 100 -20.62 -31.29 0.12
CA GLN A 100 -21.28 -32.29 -0.73
C GLN A 100 -21.04 -32.06 -2.24
N PHE A 101 -21.01 -30.81 -2.70
CA PHE A 101 -20.74 -30.51 -4.12
C PHE A 101 -19.29 -30.84 -4.47
N ILE A 102 -18.33 -30.50 -3.61
CA ILE A 102 -16.92 -30.80 -3.81
C ILE A 102 -16.72 -32.32 -3.85
N GLU A 103 -17.36 -33.05 -2.94
CA GLU A 103 -17.36 -34.52 -2.93
C GLU A 103 -17.90 -35.13 -4.23
N ASP A 104 -18.95 -34.56 -4.81
CA ASP A 104 -19.46 -35.03 -6.10
C ASP A 104 -18.45 -34.80 -7.24
N VAL A 105 -17.65 -33.73 -7.18
CA VAL A 105 -16.52 -33.50 -8.09
C VAL A 105 -15.40 -34.53 -7.85
N LEU A 106 -15.11 -34.91 -6.61
CA LEU A 106 -14.16 -35.99 -6.29
C LEU A 106 -14.58 -37.32 -6.93
N VAL A 107 -15.87 -37.64 -6.87
CA VAL A 107 -16.44 -38.84 -7.51
C VAL A 107 -16.30 -38.78 -9.03
N GLU A 108 -16.53 -37.63 -9.66
CA GLU A 108 -16.30 -37.41 -11.09
C GLU A 108 -14.83 -37.64 -11.48
N LEU A 109 -13.89 -37.23 -10.62
CA LEU A 109 -12.46 -37.44 -10.80
C LEU A 109 -12.03 -38.90 -10.52
N GLY A 110 -12.92 -39.73 -9.96
CA GLY A 110 -12.69 -41.15 -9.71
C GLY A 110 -12.25 -41.50 -8.28
N ILE A 111 -12.36 -40.57 -7.33
CA ILE A 111 -12.21 -40.84 -5.89
C ILE A 111 -13.60 -41.18 -5.36
N LEU A 112 -13.78 -42.42 -4.93
CA LEU A 112 -15.07 -42.86 -4.36
C LEU A 112 -15.21 -42.33 -2.93
N ARG A 113 -16.45 -42.18 -2.46
CA ARG A 113 -16.75 -41.74 -1.08
C ARG A 113 -16.05 -42.56 0.01
N ALA A 114 -15.86 -43.86 -0.23
CA ALA A 114 -15.16 -44.75 0.70
C ALA A 114 -13.64 -44.48 0.79
N ASP A 115 -13.08 -43.77 -0.19
CA ASP A 115 -11.67 -43.43 -0.31
C ASP A 115 -11.38 -41.97 0.11
N HIS A 116 -12.39 -41.22 0.60
CA HIS A 116 -12.19 -39.84 1.03
C HIS A 116 -11.21 -39.78 2.22
N GLY A 117 -10.28 -38.83 2.20
CA GLY A 117 -9.22 -38.71 3.21
C GLY A 117 -7.99 -39.59 2.93
N ASP A 118 -8.06 -40.57 2.03
CA ASP A 118 -6.96 -41.51 1.76
C ASP A 118 -5.86 -40.88 0.89
N LEU A 119 -4.67 -40.72 1.48
CA LEU A 119 -3.44 -40.19 0.90
C LEU A 119 -2.83 -41.09 -0.18
N HIS A 120 -3.17 -42.38 -0.14
CA HIS A 120 -2.68 -43.38 -1.10
C HIS A 120 -3.58 -43.47 -2.34
N LYS A 121 -4.75 -42.86 -2.31
CA LYS A 121 -5.64 -42.81 -3.46
C LYS A 121 -5.24 -41.67 -4.40
N ALA A 122 -4.51 -42.02 -5.45
CA ALA A 122 -4.19 -41.10 -6.52
C ALA A 122 -5.23 -41.15 -7.66
N LEU A 123 -5.49 -39.99 -8.26
CA LEU A 123 -6.21 -39.86 -9.52
C LEU A 123 -5.42 -40.54 -10.64
N ARG A 124 -6.13 -40.91 -11.72
CA ARG A 124 -5.51 -41.45 -12.94
C ARG A 124 -4.96 -40.35 -13.85
N THR A 125 -5.37 -39.10 -13.62
CA THR A 125 -5.02 -37.92 -14.40
C THR A 125 -3.87 -37.15 -13.76
N GLY A 126 -3.10 -36.45 -14.57
CA GLY A 126 -2.06 -35.52 -14.14
C GLY A 126 -2.59 -34.14 -13.75
N PHE A 127 -1.69 -33.19 -13.52
CA PHE A 127 -2.01 -31.82 -13.10
C PHE A 127 -2.99 -31.12 -14.06
N ALA A 128 -2.64 -31.05 -15.35
CA ALA A 128 -3.39 -30.25 -16.33
C ALA A 128 -4.79 -30.78 -16.63
N ASP A 129 -4.95 -32.11 -16.74
CA ASP A 129 -6.27 -32.70 -17.04
C ASP A 129 -7.20 -32.64 -15.83
N THR A 130 -6.66 -32.85 -14.63
CA THR A 130 -7.40 -32.64 -13.38
C THR A 130 -7.83 -31.18 -13.24
N ALA A 131 -6.92 -30.23 -13.51
CA ALA A 131 -7.21 -28.80 -13.42
C ALA A 131 -8.31 -28.32 -14.37
N LYS A 132 -8.39 -28.88 -15.58
CA LYS A 132 -9.47 -28.60 -16.53
C LYS A 132 -10.84 -29.03 -16.00
N ILE A 133 -10.93 -30.21 -15.40
CA ILE A 133 -12.19 -30.72 -14.82
C ILE A 133 -12.64 -29.81 -13.68
N ILE A 134 -11.73 -29.47 -12.76
CA ILE A 134 -12.02 -28.57 -11.63
C ILE A 134 -12.47 -27.18 -12.12
N SER A 135 -11.74 -26.61 -13.08
CA SER A 135 -12.04 -25.30 -13.65
C SER A 135 -13.43 -25.27 -14.31
N ALA A 136 -13.80 -26.34 -15.01
CA ALA A 136 -15.14 -26.50 -15.58
C ALA A 136 -16.26 -26.57 -14.52
N ARG A 137 -15.92 -26.96 -13.28
CA ARG A 137 -16.81 -26.96 -12.11
C ARG A 137 -16.68 -25.71 -11.24
N GLY A 138 -16.06 -24.65 -11.77
CA GLY A 138 -15.95 -23.35 -11.10
C GLY A 138 -14.81 -23.25 -10.07
N GLY A 139 -14.01 -24.30 -9.90
CA GLY A 139 -12.87 -24.28 -8.98
C GLY A 139 -11.67 -23.53 -9.54
N LEU A 140 -10.82 -23.04 -8.64
CA LEU A 140 -9.49 -22.50 -8.90
C LEU A 140 -8.48 -23.61 -8.57
N THR A 141 -7.39 -23.72 -9.35
CA THR A 141 -6.34 -24.71 -9.04
C THR A 141 -4.97 -24.11 -8.84
N ILE A 142 -4.24 -24.69 -7.89
CA ILE A 142 -2.88 -24.30 -7.52
C ILE A 142 -2.05 -25.58 -7.43
N ALA A 143 -0.91 -25.64 -8.12
CA ALA A 143 0.03 -26.74 -7.93
C ALA A 143 0.65 -26.61 -6.53
N ALA A 144 0.32 -27.55 -5.63
CA ALA A 144 0.72 -27.51 -4.23
C ALA A 144 2.23 -27.71 -4.10
N HIS A 145 2.83 -27.04 -3.09
CA HIS A 145 4.23 -27.16 -2.64
C HIS A 145 5.21 -27.60 -3.75
N ALA A 146 5.21 -26.89 -4.87
CA ALA A 146 5.72 -27.41 -6.13
C ALA A 146 7.23 -27.69 -6.13
N ASP A 147 7.97 -27.07 -5.19
CA ASP A 147 9.39 -27.25 -4.92
C ASP A 147 9.70 -28.37 -3.90
N ARG A 148 8.69 -29.11 -3.43
CA ARG A 148 8.79 -30.25 -2.49
C ARG A 148 8.38 -31.57 -3.13
N GLU A 149 8.43 -32.64 -2.34
CA GLU A 149 8.03 -33.98 -2.79
C GLU A 149 6.59 -33.98 -3.29
N LYS A 150 6.28 -34.73 -4.36
CA LYS A 150 4.99 -34.68 -5.08
C LYS A 150 4.61 -33.28 -5.60
N GLY A 151 5.54 -32.34 -5.63
CA GLY A 151 5.38 -31.03 -6.26
C GLY A 151 5.70 -31.04 -7.75
N LEU A 152 5.02 -30.17 -8.51
CA LEU A 152 5.15 -30.08 -9.98
C LEU A 152 6.60 -29.91 -10.48
N LEU A 153 7.46 -29.19 -9.76
CA LEU A 153 8.85 -28.94 -10.20
C LEU A 153 9.77 -30.15 -9.98
N LYS A 154 9.32 -31.19 -9.26
CA LYS A 154 10.07 -32.44 -9.06
C LYS A 154 9.79 -33.48 -10.13
N LEU A 155 8.86 -33.23 -11.06
CA LEU A 155 8.64 -34.13 -12.17
C LEU A 155 9.91 -34.25 -13.03
N PRO A 156 10.25 -35.47 -13.49
CA PRO A 156 11.53 -35.73 -14.15
C PRO A 156 11.64 -35.13 -15.56
N VAL A 157 10.50 -34.87 -16.20
CA VAL A 157 10.45 -34.41 -17.60
C VAL A 157 10.24 -32.90 -17.65
N ALA A 158 11.31 -32.14 -17.88
CA ALA A 158 11.30 -30.68 -17.84
C ALA A 158 10.33 -30.03 -18.86
N ASP A 159 10.19 -30.62 -20.06
CA ASP A 159 9.24 -30.15 -21.08
C ASP A 159 7.79 -30.27 -20.61
N HIS A 160 7.47 -31.39 -19.96
CA HIS A 160 6.14 -31.62 -19.41
C HIS A 160 5.82 -30.61 -18.28
N VAL A 161 6.77 -30.36 -17.37
CA VAL A 161 6.64 -29.29 -16.36
C VAL A 161 6.37 -27.94 -17.02
N ASN A 162 7.13 -27.56 -18.04
CA ASN A 162 6.94 -26.29 -18.73
C ASN A 162 5.55 -26.18 -19.37
N ARG A 163 5.07 -27.26 -20.00
CA ARG A 163 3.75 -27.30 -20.61
C ARG A 163 2.65 -27.14 -19.55
N THR A 164 2.79 -27.81 -18.40
CA THR A 164 1.82 -27.71 -17.30
C THR A 164 1.83 -26.30 -16.68
N LEU A 165 3.00 -25.68 -16.48
CA LEU A 165 3.09 -24.30 -15.99
C LEU A 165 2.47 -23.27 -16.96
N LEU A 166 2.46 -23.57 -18.26
CA LEU A 166 1.82 -22.74 -19.29
C LEU A 166 0.31 -23.00 -19.43
N ASP A 167 -0.23 -24.05 -18.80
CA ASP A 167 -1.66 -24.35 -18.87
C ASP A 167 -2.47 -23.30 -18.07
N PRO A 168 -3.41 -22.57 -18.69
CA PRO A 168 -4.15 -21.49 -18.03
C PRO A 168 -5.06 -21.99 -16.90
N THR A 169 -5.36 -23.29 -16.83
CA THR A 169 -6.17 -23.88 -15.75
C THR A 169 -5.38 -24.03 -14.46
N ILE A 170 -4.05 -24.09 -14.52
CA ILE A 170 -3.15 -23.96 -13.37
C ILE A 170 -3.02 -22.48 -13.06
N ALA A 171 -3.80 -21.97 -12.10
CA ALA A 171 -3.88 -20.53 -11.83
C ALA A 171 -2.65 -20.01 -11.09
N ALA A 172 -2.06 -20.83 -10.22
CA ALA A 172 -0.85 -20.50 -9.48
C ALA A 172 -0.01 -21.74 -9.19
N VAL A 173 1.21 -21.49 -8.72
CA VAL A 173 2.11 -22.49 -8.17
C VAL A 173 2.45 -22.07 -6.74
N GLU A 174 2.25 -22.98 -5.80
CA GLU A 174 2.68 -22.80 -4.43
C GLU A 174 4.16 -23.17 -4.29
N VAL A 175 4.93 -22.37 -3.56
CA VAL A 175 6.33 -22.69 -3.21
C VAL A 175 6.56 -22.58 -1.70
N VAL A 176 7.39 -23.46 -1.16
CA VAL A 176 7.84 -23.38 0.23
C VAL A 176 9.07 -22.47 0.31
N ASP A 177 10.06 -22.67 -0.56
CA ASP A 177 11.22 -21.80 -0.71
C ASP A 177 10.89 -20.59 -1.59
N ILE A 178 10.95 -19.39 -1.00
CA ILE A 178 10.65 -18.14 -1.70
C ILE A 178 11.60 -17.87 -2.88
N THR A 179 12.82 -18.43 -2.86
CA THR A 179 13.80 -18.25 -3.94
C THR A 179 13.42 -18.97 -5.24
N GLU A 180 12.50 -19.95 -5.17
CA GLU A 180 12.00 -20.66 -6.34
C GLU A 180 11.08 -19.78 -7.21
N ALA A 181 10.47 -18.75 -6.63
CA ALA A 181 9.57 -17.86 -7.37
C ALA A 181 10.25 -17.22 -8.59
N GLU A 182 11.50 -16.76 -8.43
CA GLU A 182 12.26 -16.13 -9.52
C GLU A 182 12.74 -17.15 -10.56
N LYS A 183 13.03 -18.39 -10.12
CA LYS A 183 13.40 -19.49 -11.02
C LYS A 183 12.23 -19.87 -11.91
N ILE A 184 11.00 -19.93 -11.37
CA ILE A 184 9.78 -20.20 -12.14
C ILE A 184 9.55 -19.10 -13.18
N ARG A 185 9.66 -17.81 -12.78
CA ARG A 185 9.52 -16.67 -13.72
C ARG A 185 10.52 -16.74 -14.86
N THR A 186 11.79 -16.97 -14.52
CA THR A 186 12.87 -17.11 -15.52
C THR A 186 12.60 -18.27 -16.46
N ARG A 187 12.14 -19.42 -15.94
CA ARG A 187 11.82 -20.64 -16.70
C ARG A 187 10.69 -20.44 -17.72
N LEU A 188 9.75 -19.53 -17.46
CA LEU A 188 8.65 -19.21 -18.36
C LEU A 188 9.02 -18.23 -19.47
N HIS A 189 10.18 -17.56 -19.39
CA HIS A 189 10.69 -16.66 -20.43
C HIS A 189 9.67 -15.62 -20.94
N GLY A 190 8.85 -15.06 -20.03
CA GLY A 190 7.82 -14.07 -20.36
C GLY A 190 6.64 -14.62 -21.18
N LYS A 191 6.55 -15.93 -21.41
CA LYS A 191 5.40 -16.54 -22.10
C LYS A 191 4.12 -16.46 -21.28
N ARG A 192 4.26 -16.37 -19.95
CA ARG A 192 3.17 -16.24 -18.99
C ARG A 192 3.69 -15.67 -17.68
N ASP A 193 2.98 -14.68 -17.14
CA ASP A 193 3.17 -14.23 -15.76
C ASP A 193 2.35 -15.12 -14.82
N LEU A 194 2.88 -16.30 -14.51
CA LEU A 194 2.24 -17.24 -13.61
C LEU A 194 2.34 -16.76 -12.16
N ALA A 195 1.22 -16.77 -11.45
CA ALA A 195 1.20 -16.45 -10.03
C ALA A 195 2.00 -17.49 -9.24
N VAL A 196 2.87 -17.01 -8.36
CA VAL A 196 3.50 -17.83 -7.33
C VAL A 196 2.86 -17.45 -6.00
N VAL A 197 2.55 -18.42 -5.16
CA VAL A 197 1.97 -18.22 -3.82
C VAL A 197 2.76 -19.02 -2.79
N ARG A 198 2.53 -18.72 -1.51
CA ARG A 198 3.01 -19.49 -0.36
C ARG A 198 1.86 -19.67 0.62
N SER A 199 1.76 -20.86 1.18
CA SER A 199 0.83 -21.18 2.24
C SER A 199 1.56 -21.98 3.32
N SER A 200 0.95 -22.08 4.50
CA SER A 200 1.57 -22.74 5.64
C SER A 200 1.62 -24.24 5.46
N ASP A 201 0.69 -24.83 4.69
CA ASP A 201 0.49 -26.27 4.65
C ASP A 201 0.30 -26.82 6.09
N THR A 202 -0.23 -25.98 6.99
CA THR A 202 -0.34 -26.22 8.43
C THR A 202 0.95 -26.70 9.12
N THR A 203 2.13 -26.43 8.54
CA THR A 203 3.42 -26.88 9.07
C THR A 203 4.16 -25.75 9.78
N ALA A 204 4.49 -25.98 11.05
CA ALA A 204 5.31 -25.08 11.84
C ALA A 204 6.77 -25.05 11.34
N PRO A 205 7.53 -23.96 11.55
CA PRO A 205 8.92 -23.89 11.14
C PRO A 205 9.76 -25.01 11.76
N GLY A 206 10.44 -25.79 10.90
CA GLY A 206 11.27 -26.92 11.33
C GLY A 206 10.50 -28.19 11.68
N ALA A 207 9.17 -28.18 11.59
CA ALA A 207 8.33 -29.37 11.76
C ALA A 207 7.99 -30.00 10.41
N SER A 208 7.77 -31.32 10.43
CA SER A 208 7.25 -32.09 9.30
C SER A 208 5.80 -32.56 9.51
N ALA A 209 5.22 -32.26 10.67
CA ALA A 209 3.87 -32.64 11.03
C ALA A 209 2.96 -31.41 11.03
N HIS A 210 1.70 -31.62 10.67
CA HIS A 210 0.66 -30.61 10.72
C HIS A 210 0.33 -30.23 12.16
N ALA A 211 0.31 -28.94 12.45
CA ALA A 211 -0.02 -28.41 13.76
C ALA A 211 -0.73 -27.07 13.65
N LEU A 212 -1.70 -26.84 14.54
CA LEU A 212 -2.51 -25.62 14.61
C LEU A 212 -1.64 -24.35 14.65
N HIS A 213 -0.54 -24.37 15.42
CA HIS A 213 0.37 -23.23 15.54
C HIS A 213 1.24 -22.99 14.29
N GLY A 214 1.17 -23.87 13.28
CA GLY A 214 1.77 -23.68 11.97
C GLY A 214 0.94 -22.78 11.05
N ILE A 215 -0.35 -22.60 11.30
CA ILE A 215 -1.26 -21.80 10.46
C ILE A 215 -0.71 -20.38 10.29
N GLY A 216 -0.68 -19.92 9.03
CA GLY A 216 -0.20 -18.60 8.66
C GLY A 216 1.31 -18.40 8.80
N HIS A 217 2.10 -19.40 9.20
CA HIS A 217 3.56 -19.27 9.28
C HIS A 217 4.18 -18.88 7.92
N ARG A 218 3.66 -19.46 6.84
CA ARG A 218 3.84 -18.95 5.47
C ARG A 218 2.47 -18.53 4.97
N ARG A 219 2.44 -17.42 4.23
CA ARG A 219 1.21 -16.84 3.70
C ARG A 219 1.50 -16.01 2.47
N THR A 220 0.45 -15.66 1.77
CA THR A 220 0.49 -14.78 0.60
C THR A 220 -0.32 -13.53 0.88
N TRP A 221 0.09 -12.38 0.35
CA TRP A 221 -0.72 -11.17 0.36
C TRP A 221 -1.33 -10.98 -1.02
N ILE A 222 -2.66 -10.98 -1.06
CA ILE A 222 -3.45 -10.87 -2.27
C ILE A 222 -4.18 -9.52 -2.29
N LYS A 223 -4.02 -8.76 -3.37
CA LYS A 223 -4.68 -7.48 -3.57
C LYS A 223 -6.03 -7.63 -4.27
N ALA A 224 -7.10 -7.45 -3.51
CA ALA A 224 -8.47 -7.57 -3.99
C ALA A 224 -9.42 -6.70 -3.15
N SER A 225 -10.66 -6.51 -3.61
CA SER A 225 -11.70 -5.87 -2.79
C SER A 225 -12.15 -6.77 -1.62
N ARG A 226 -12.19 -8.08 -1.85
CA ARG A 226 -12.44 -9.13 -0.85
C ARG A 226 -11.50 -10.30 -1.16
N PRO A 227 -10.97 -11.02 -0.15
CA PRO A 227 -10.12 -12.19 -0.38
C PRO A 227 -10.95 -13.48 -0.63
N ASP A 228 -12.02 -13.35 -1.43
CA ASP A 228 -12.88 -14.46 -1.87
C ASP A 228 -12.35 -15.11 -3.17
N LEU A 229 -13.00 -16.15 -3.70
CA LEU A 229 -12.49 -16.85 -4.90
C LEU A 229 -12.41 -15.90 -6.11
N ARG A 230 -13.39 -15.00 -6.27
CA ARG A 230 -13.38 -13.97 -7.33
C ARG A 230 -12.18 -13.02 -7.18
N GLY A 231 -11.90 -12.56 -5.97
CA GLY A 231 -10.74 -11.73 -5.63
C GLY A 231 -9.43 -12.43 -5.94
N LEU A 232 -9.31 -13.71 -5.55
CA LEU A 232 -8.16 -14.55 -5.90
C LEU A 232 -7.98 -14.67 -7.41
N ARG A 233 -9.05 -14.96 -8.17
CA ARG A 233 -8.98 -15.07 -9.64
C ARG A 233 -8.44 -13.79 -10.29
N HIS A 234 -8.90 -12.62 -9.85
CA HIS A 234 -8.38 -11.34 -10.37
C HIS A 234 -6.93 -11.09 -9.96
N ALA A 235 -6.54 -11.46 -8.74
CA ALA A 235 -5.18 -11.26 -8.27
C ALA A 235 -4.16 -12.17 -8.95
N LEU A 236 -4.50 -13.45 -9.14
CA LEU A 236 -3.64 -14.42 -9.78
C LEU A 236 -3.55 -14.21 -11.31
N ALA A 237 -4.51 -13.50 -11.90
CA ALA A 237 -4.45 -13.08 -13.30
C ALA A 237 -3.49 -11.89 -13.55
N ASP A 238 -3.14 -11.12 -12.51
CA ASP A 238 -2.19 -10.01 -12.59
C ASP A 238 -1.20 -10.02 -11.41
N PRO A 239 -0.33 -11.06 -11.33
CA PRO A 239 0.52 -11.28 -10.15
C PRO A 239 1.50 -10.14 -9.82
N PRO A 240 2.17 -9.49 -10.79
CA PRO A 240 3.12 -8.41 -10.49
C PRO A 240 2.50 -7.28 -9.68
N LEU A 241 1.23 -6.97 -9.88
CA LEU A 241 0.55 -5.88 -9.18
C LEU A 241 -0.22 -6.36 -7.93
N ARG A 242 -0.62 -7.63 -7.88
CA ARG A 242 -1.62 -8.09 -6.90
C ARG A 242 -1.18 -9.22 -5.98
N VAL A 243 -0.01 -9.82 -6.17
CA VAL A 243 0.48 -10.93 -5.35
C VAL A 243 1.82 -10.56 -4.72
N ARG A 244 1.94 -10.73 -3.39
CA ARG A 244 3.19 -10.57 -2.65
C ARG A 244 3.42 -11.77 -1.75
N LEU A 245 4.66 -12.28 -1.72
CA LEU A 245 5.06 -13.43 -0.90
C LEU A 245 5.61 -13.02 0.49
N VAL A 246 5.71 -11.71 0.70
CA VAL A 246 6.11 -11.03 1.92
C VAL A 246 5.13 -9.90 2.17
N GLU A 247 5.04 -9.45 3.41
CA GLU A 247 4.16 -8.36 3.79
C GLU A 247 4.50 -7.08 2.99
N PRO A 248 3.52 -6.49 2.28
CA PRO A 248 3.75 -5.23 1.58
C PRO A 248 3.95 -4.11 2.61
N ALA A 249 4.93 -3.26 2.35
CA ALA A 249 5.10 -2.04 3.14
C ALA A 249 3.86 -1.13 2.99
N ALA A 250 3.57 -0.37 4.05
CA ALA A 250 2.57 0.68 3.96
C ALA A 250 2.99 1.74 2.93
N PRO A 251 2.04 2.39 2.24
CA PRO A 251 2.35 3.51 1.36
C PRO A 251 3.08 4.63 2.11
N GLU A 252 4.16 5.15 1.53
CA GLU A 252 4.91 6.28 2.10
C GLU A 252 4.29 7.64 1.74
N HIS A 253 3.40 7.66 0.73
CA HIS A 253 2.65 8.82 0.30
C HIS A 253 1.35 9.00 1.10
N THR A 254 0.85 10.23 1.11
CA THR A 254 -0.46 10.56 1.69
C THR A 254 -1.58 9.95 0.85
N VAL A 255 -2.49 9.25 1.49
CA VAL A 255 -3.66 8.61 0.90
C VAL A 255 -4.91 9.30 1.38
N ILE A 256 -5.83 9.63 0.47
CA ILE A 256 -7.22 9.92 0.82
C ILE A 256 -7.89 8.57 1.03
N GLU A 257 -8.33 8.25 2.25
CA GLU A 257 -9.08 7.01 2.52
C GLU A 257 -10.53 7.14 2.09
N SER A 258 -11.14 8.28 2.43
CA SER A 258 -12.55 8.51 2.13
C SER A 258 -12.91 10.00 2.05
N VAL A 259 -13.98 10.27 1.31
CA VAL A 259 -14.66 11.57 1.27
C VAL A 259 -16.14 11.35 1.60
N THR A 260 -16.64 12.04 2.61
CA THR A 260 -18.04 11.99 3.03
C THR A 260 -18.68 13.35 2.82
N VAL A 261 -19.88 13.36 2.26
CA VAL A 261 -20.66 14.59 2.01
C VAL A 261 -21.97 14.51 2.76
N THR A 262 -22.27 15.55 3.53
CA THR A 262 -23.56 15.71 4.22
C THR A 262 -24.26 16.97 3.71
N GLY A 263 -25.53 16.83 3.34
CA GLY A 263 -26.37 17.85 2.73
C GLY A 263 -26.12 18.04 1.23
N GLY A 264 -27.13 18.56 0.53
CA GLY A 264 -27.06 18.87 -0.90
C GLY A 264 -27.25 17.66 -1.83
N PHE A 265 -26.63 17.70 -3.00
CA PHE A 265 -26.80 16.73 -4.09
C PHE A 265 -26.22 15.34 -3.78
N LEU A 266 -25.10 15.27 -3.04
CA LEU A 266 -24.43 14.03 -2.65
C LEU A 266 -24.67 13.69 -1.17
N ASP A 267 -25.84 14.05 -0.63
CA ASP A 267 -26.15 13.84 0.78
C ASP A 267 -26.01 12.36 1.20
N ALA A 268 -25.43 12.15 2.38
CA ALA A 268 -25.11 10.87 2.99
C ALA A 268 -24.25 9.94 2.11
N GLN A 269 -23.55 10.46 1.10
CA GLN A 269 -22.61 9.67 0.30
C GLN A 269 -21.23 9.64 0.95
N GLN A 270 -20.67 8.44 1.04
CA GLN A 270 -19.29 8.20 1.41
C GLN A 270 -18.58 7.49 0.24
N PHE A 271 -17.49 8.10 -0.22
CA PHE A 271 -16.65 7.56 -1.28
C PHE A 271 -15.37 7.03 -0.66
N GLU A 272 -15.10 5.75 -0.78
CA GLU A 272 -13.84 5.12 -0.36
C GLU A 272 -12.86 5.09 -1.53
N PHE A 273 -11.59 5.32 -1.25
CA PHE A 273 -10.53 5.39 -2.25
C PHE A 273 -9.47 4.33 -1.99
N SER A 274 -8.87 3.85 -3.07
CA SER A 274 -7.67 3.02 -2.99
C SER A 274 -6.46 3.88 -2.67
N GLY A 275 -5.51 3.33 -1.89
CA GLY A 275 -4.19 3.93 -1.70
C GLY A 275 -3.32 3.96 -2.96
N ASP A 276 -3.76 3.31 -4.04
CA ASP A 276 -3.13 3.38 -5.36
C ASP A 276 -3.95 4.28 -6.30
N LEU A 277 -4.36 3.76 -7.47
CA LEU A 277 -5.21 4.43 -8.43
C LEU A 277 -6.69 4.18 -8.15
N THR A 278 -7.47 5.26 -8.08
CA THR A 278 -8.93 5.20 -8.06
C THR A 278 -9.49 5.80 -9.34
N CYS A 279 -10.29 5.02 -10.08
CA CYS A 279 -10.94 5.47 -11.32
C CYS A 279 -12.45 5.65 -11.09
N LEU A 280 -12.94 6.89 -11.24
CA LEU A 280 -14.37 7.20 -11.13
C LEU A 280 -15.05 7.06 -12.49
N LEU A 281 -15.98 6.12 -12.62
CA LEU A 281 -16.71 5.83 -13.86
C LEU A 281 -18.20 6.17 -13.72
N GLY A 282 -18.83 6.66 -14.79
CA GLY A 282 -20.26 7.01 -14.79
C GLY A 282 -20.65 8.02 -15.87
N GLY A 283 -21.95 8.19 -16.10
CA GLY A 283 -22.50 9.12 -17.10
C GLY A 283 -22.23 10.61 -16.80
N THR A 284 -22.49 11.48 -17.76
CA THR A 284 -22.37 12.94 -17.55
C THR A 284 -23.33 13.41 -16.45
N GLY A 285 -22.88 14.30 -15.56
CA GLY A 285 -23.70 14.84 -14.47
C GLY A 285 -23.77 13.98 -13.21
N THR A 286 -23.16 12.80 -13.16
CA THR A 286 -23.19 11.91 -11.98
C THR A 286 -22.28 12.34 -10.82
N GLY A 287 -21.71 13.55 -10.85
CA GLY A 287 -20.88 14.07 -9.75
C GLY A 287 -19.39 13.67 -9.74
N LYS A 288 -18.86 13.02 -10.79
CA LYS A 288 -17.44 12.60 -10.83
C LYS A 288 -16.45 13.74 -10.65
N SER A 289 -16.56 14.79 -11.47
CA SER A 289 -15.68 15.97 -11.38
C SER A 289 -15.98 16.78 -10.12
N LEU A 290 -17.23 16.78 -9.68
CA LEU A 290 -17.63 17.43 -8.43
C LEU A 290 -16.89 16.81 -7.24
N LEU A 291 -16.73 15.49 -7.17
CA LEU A 291 -16.00 14.83 -6.09
C LEU A 291 -14.55 15.34 -5.97
N ILE A 292 -13.88 15.56 -7.09
CA ILE A 292 -12.53 16.15 -7.12
C ILE A 292 -12.54 17.59 -6.56
N GLU A 293 -13.54 18.39 -6.95
CA GLU A 293 -13.68 19.75 -6.44
C GLU A 293 -14.08 19.81 -4.96
N LEU A 294 -14.80 18.80 -4.46
CA LEU A 294 -15.13 18.69 -3.04
C LEU A 294 -13.88 18.40 -2.20
N VAL A 295 -12.95 17.58 -2.71
CA VAL A 295 -11.65 17.37 -2.08
C VAL A 295 -10.86 18.68 -1.98
N ARG A 296 -10.75 19.41 -3.10
CA ARG A 296 -10.10 20.73 -3.14
C ARG A 296 -10.78 21.74 -2.23
N PHE A 297 -12.10 21.73 -2.16
CA PHE A 297 -12.89 22.57 -1.25
C PHE A 297 -12.56 22.24 0.20
N ALA A 298 -12.63 20.99 0.64
CA ALA A 298 -12.41 20.66 2.05
C ALA A 298 -10.97 20.97 2.50
N LEU A 299 -9.98 20.89 1.60
CA LEU A 299 -8.58 21.22 1.87
C LEU A 299 -8.20 22.69 1.64
N ASP A 300 -9.16 23.54 1.27
CA ASP A 300 -8.95 24.96 0.91
C ASP A 300 -7.87 25.17 -0.16
N GLN A 301 -7.90 24.33 -1.20
CA GLN A 301 -6.92 24.27 -2.29
C GLN A 301 -7.60 24.26 -3.66
N GLN A 302 -8.47 25.25 -3.87
CA GLN A 302 -9.13 25.47 -5.16
C GLN A 302 -8.22 26.26 -6.12
N SER A 303 -8.54 26.23 -7.41
CA SER A 303 -7.82 27.00 -8.44
C SER A 303 -7.77 28.49 -8.09
N ASP A 304 -6.61 29.10 -8.35
CA ASP A 304 -6.40 30.54 -8.15
C ASP A 304 -7.31 31.35 -9.10
N PRO A 305 -8.11 32.28 -8.59
CA PRO A 305 -8.98 33.11 -9.42
C PRO A 305 -8.23 34.03 -10.39
N ASP A 306 -7.01 34.44 -10.08
CA ASP A 306 -6.21 35.34 -10.91
C ASP A 306 -5.61 34.59 -12.11
N ASP A 307 -5.14 33.37 -11.89
CA ASP A 307 -4.57 32.51 -12.94
C ASP A 307 -5.66 31.82 -13.77
N PHE A 308 -6.75 31.36 -13.14
CA PHE A 308 -7.79 30.54 -13.78
C PHE A 308 -9.23 31.07 -13.53
N PRO A 309 -9.55 32.31 -13.93
CA PRO A 309 -10.83 32.96 -13.59
C PRO A 309 -12.08 32.27 -14.17
N GLN A 310 -11.94 31.57 -15.30
CA GLN A 310 -13.06 30.82 -15.90
C GLN A 310 -13.30 29.51 -15.15
N VAL A 311 -12.22 28.75 -14.88
CA VAL A 311 -12.28 27.50 -14.11
C VAL A 311 -12.85 27.77 -12.73
N ARG A 312 -12.37 28.82 -12.05
CA ARG A 312 -12.88 29.23 -10.74
C ARG A 312 -14.40 29.42 -10.74
N ARG A 313 -14.93 30.17 -11.70
CA ARG A 313 -16.38 30.40 -11.83
C ARG A 313 -17.17 29.11 -12.07
N GLU A 314 -16.64 28.20 -12.88
CA GLU A 314 -17.27 26.90 -13.10
C GLU A 314 -17.30 26.05 -11.82
N VAL A 315 -16.19 26.00 -11.08
CA VAL A 315 -16.08 25.26 -9.81
C VAL A 315 -17.05 25.82 -8.77
N GLU A 316 -17.11 27.13 -8.60
CA GLU A 316 -18.05 27.78 -7.68
C GLU A 316 -19.51 27.51 -8.05
N SER A 317 -19.83 27.52 -9.34
CA SER A 317 -21.16 27.17 -9.84
C SER A 317 -21.52 25.71 -9.51
N ARG A 318 -20.58 24.78 -9.72
CA ARG A 318 -20.77 23.36 -9.36
C ARG A 318 -20.95 23.16 -7.86
N LEU A 319 -20.14 23.82 -7.03
CA LEU A 319 -20.26 23.73 -5.57
C LEU A 319 -21.59 24.31 -5.08
N ARG A 320 -22.03 25.46 -5.60
CA ARG A 320 -23.32 26.06 -5.23
C ARG A 320 -24.52 25.20 -5.65
N TYR A 321 -24.43 24.54 -6.80
CA TYR A 321 -25.45 23.58 -7.21
C TYR A 321 -25.45 22.33 -6.32
N ALA A 322 -24.27 21.87 -5.92
CA ALA A 322 -24.10 20.61 -5.21
C ALA A 322 -24.30 20.70 -3.69
N LEU A 323 -23.94 21.81 -3.06
CA LEU A 323 -23.92 21.98 -1.63
C LEU A 323 -24.94 23.04 -1.21
N THR A 324 -25.75 22.70 -0.20
CA THR A 324 -26.64 23.65 0.45
C THR A 324 -25.91 24.36 1.59
N SER A 325 -26.40 25.53 2.02
CA SER A 325 -25.83 26.20 3.20
C SER A 325 -25.86 25.27 4.43
N GLY A 326 -24.71 25.11 5.08
CA GLY A 326 -24.50 24.16 6.17
C GLY A 326 -24.09 22.74 5.75
N SER A 327 -24.01 22.44 4.45
CA SER A 327 -23.45 21.17 3.96
C SER A 327 -22.01 21.00 4.44
N THR A 328 -21.62 19.79 4.80
CA THR A 328 -20.25 19.48 5.23
C THR A 328 -19.58 18.51 4.28
N VAL A 329 -18.29 18.74 4.04
CA VAL A 329 -17.40 17.82 3.34
C VAL A 329 -16.33 17.37 4.33
N GLU A 330 -16.20 16.06 4.48
CA GLU A 330 -15.25 15.40 5.37
C GLU A 330 -14.30 14.54 4.54
N ILE A 331 -13.01 14.60 4.85
CA ILE A 331 -11.97 13.82 4.19
C ILE A 331 -11.15 13.12 5.26
N VAL A 332 -10.97 11.81 5.13
CA VAL A 332 -10.02 11.06 5.96
C VAL A 332 -8.74 10.83 5.17
N LEU A 333 -7.61 11.25 5.75
CA LEU A 333 -6.28 11.16 5.16
C LEU A 333 -5.37 10.30 6.04
N THR A 334 -4.51 9.50 5.42
CA THR A 334 -3.50 8.70 6.10
C THR A 334 -2.14 8.76 5.45
N ARG A 335 -1.09 8.65 6.26
CA ARG A 335 0.30 8.47 5.82
C ARG A 335 1.04 7.67 6.90
N GLY A 336 1.52 6.48 6.55
CA GLY A 336 2.06 5.55 7.55
C GLY A 336 1.02 5.27 8.65
N HIS A 337 1.33 5.64 9.89
CA HIS A 337 0.43 5.48 11.04
C HIS A 337 -0.39 6.74 11.36
N ALA A 338 -0.05 7.88 10.78
CA ALA A 338 -0.76 9.13 11.00
C ALA A 338 -2.11 9.10 10.28
N ARG A 339 -3.15 9.55 10.97
CA ARG A 339 -4.51 9.65 10.44
C ARG A 339 -5.15 10.98 10.85
N CYS A 340 -5.70 11.69 9.88
CA CYS A 340 -6.35 12.98 10.08
C CYS A 340 -7.70 13.03 9.37
N LEU A 341 -8.70 13.56 10.07
CA LEU A 341 -9.99 13.96 9.50
C LEU A 341 -9.94 15.47 9.23
N VAL A 342 -10.23 15.86 7.99
CA VAL A 342 -10.44 17.25 7.60
C VAL A 342 -11.93 17.48 7.38
N ARG A 343 -12.51 18.48 8.03
CA ARG A 343 -13.92 18.86 7.87
C ARG A 343 -14.03 20.31 7.44
N ARG A 344 -14.89 20.59 6.46
CA ARG A 344 -15.23 21.96 6.07
C ARG A 344 -16.73 22.11 5.81
N ALA A 345 -17.33 23.19 6.33
CA ALA A 345 -18.73 23.51 6.11
C ALA A 345 -18.89 24.58 5.03
N TYR A 346 -19.84 24.35 4.12
CA TYR A 346 -20.16 25.24 3.02
C TYR A 346 -21.23 26.26 3.40
N PHE A 347 -20.97 27.52 3.07
CA PHE A 347 -21.91 28.63 3.18
C PHE A 347 -21.72 29.57 1.99
N GLU A 348 -22.82 30.08 1.42
CA GLU A 348 -22.78 30.96 0.23
C GLU A 348 -22.13 32.32 0.51
N ASP A 349 -22.22 32.80 1.76
CA ASP A 349 -21.68 34.06 2.25
C ASP A 349 -20.24 33.95 2.79
N GLY A 350 -19.68 32.74 2.80
CA GLY A 350 -18.31 32.49 3.25
C GLY A 350 -18.20 31.16 4.00
N SER A 351 -17.64 30.15 3.33
CA SER A 351 -17.44 28.84 3.94
C SER A 351 -16.41 28.89 5.08
N THR A 352 -16.51 27.96 6.03
CA THR A 352 -15.61 27.91 7.19
C THR A 352 -14.16 27.65 6.77
N GLN A 353 -13.21 27.90 7.66
CA GLN A 353 -11.86 27.34 7.52
C GLN A 353 -11.92 25.81 7.69
N PRO A 354 -11.00 25.04 7.08
CA PRO A 354 -10.89 23.61 7.33
C PRO A 354 -10.53 23.32 8.79
N GLU A 355 -11.26 22.42 9.43
CA GLU A 355 -10.97 21.87 10.74
C GLU A 355 -10.18 20.57 10.57
N PHE A 356 -9.03 20.44 11.24
CA PHE A 356 -8.18 19.25 11.21
C PHE A 356 -8.24 18.53 12.56
N ILE A 357 -8.53 17.23 12.54
CA ILE A 357 -8.70 16.41 13.74
C ILE A 357 -7.83 15.15 13.60
N GLY A 358 -6.88 14.97 14.53
CA GLY A 358 -5.94 13.83 14.53
C GLY A 358 -4.50 14.25 14.24
N ASP A 359 -3.71 13.33 13.67
CA ASP A 359 -2.27 13.51 13.49
C ASP A 359 -1.98 14.32 12.21
N THR A 360 -1.73 15.62 12.36
CA THR A 360 -1.47 16.51 11.22
C THR A 360 0.01 16.63 10.85
N GLU A 361 0.93 16.48 11.81
CA GLU A 361 2.36 16.79 11.64
C GLU A 361 3.03 16.01 10.49
N GLN A 362 2.63 14.75 10.28
CA GLN A 362 3.20 13.91 9.21
C GLN A 362 2.53 14.13 7.84
N LEU A 363 1.35 14.77 7.82
CA LEU A 363 0.53 14.99 6.63
C LEU A 363 0.72 16.38 6.03
N THR A 364 1.08 17.36 6.85
CA THR A 364 1.31 18.74 6.42
C THR A 364 2.72 18.94 5.88
N GLY A 365 2.83 19.58 4.73
CA GLY A 365 4.11 20.02 4.17
C GLY A 365 4.65 21.29 4.85
N PRO A 366 5.76 21.85 4.37
CA PRO A 366 6.40 23.06 4.92
C PRO A 366 5.47 24.29 5.00
N SER A 367 4.45 24.35 4.14
CA SER A 367 3.42 25.40 4.13
C SER A 367 2.37 25.26 5.23
N GLY A 368 2.45 24.20 6.06
CA GLY A 368 1.43 23.85 7.06
C GLY A 368 0.15 23.29 6.46
N ARG A 369 0.11 23.02 5.14
CA ARG A 369 -1.03 22.46 4.41
C ARG A 369 -0.74 21.03 3.96
N ILE A 370 -1.78 20.23 3.81
CA ILE A 370 -1.66 18.90 3.21
C ILE A 370 -1.57 19.07 1.70
N PRO A 371 -0.44 18.75 1.05
CA PRO A 371 -0.25 19.03 -0.37
C PRO A 371 -1.18 18.15 -1.20
N ILE A 372 -1.99 18.76 -2.07
CA ILE A 372 -2.73 18.05 -3.11
C ILE A 372 -2.47 18.65 -4.49
N THR A 373 -2.37 17.78 -5.47
CA THR A 373 -2.33 18.17 -6.88
C THR A 373 -3.61 17.73 -7.54
N GLY A 374 -4.54 18.67 -7.73
CA GLY A 374 -5.77 18.46 -8.48
C GLY A 374 -5.66 19.10 -9.85
N PHE A 375 -6.19 18.45 -10.88
CA PHE A 375 -6.33 19.05 -12.21
C PHE A 375 -7.72 18.73 -12.77
N SER A 376 -8.46 19.78 -13.12
CA SER A 376 -9.64 19.66 -13.96
C SER A 376 -9.26 19.56 -15.43
N GLN A 377 -10.16 19.05 -16.28
CA GLN A 377 -9.93 18.99 -17.72
C GLN A 377 -9.62 20.36 -18.34
N GLY A 378 -10.28 21.42 -17.85
CA GLY A 378 -10.01 22.80 -18.29
C GLY A 378 -8.63 23.28 -17.88
N GLU A 379 -8.21 23.02 -16.64
CA GLU A 379 -6.87 23.39 -16.15
C GLU A 379 -5.77 22.68 -16.93
N VAL A 380 -5.87 21.37 -17.19
CA VAL A 380 -4.83 20.65 -17.95
C VAL A 380 -4.63 21.28 -19.33
N ILE A 381 -5.72 21.69 -20.00
CA ILE A 381 -5.65 22.33 -21.31
C ILE A 381 -4.97 23.70 -21.22
N GLU A 382 -5.30 24.51 -20.22
CA GLU A 382 -4.69 25.83 -20.02
C GLU A 382 -3.21 25.74 -19.59
N TYR A 383 -2.87 24.81 -18.69
CA TYR A 383 -1.48 24.52 -18.32
C TYR A 383 -0.65 24.09 -19.54
N ALA A 384 -1.21 23.24 -20.42
CA ALA A 384 -0.51 22.82 -21.63
C ALA A 384 -0.28 23.95 -22.64
N ARG A 385 -1.09 25.03 -22.62
CA ARG A 385 -1.01 26.16 -23.55
C ARG A 385 0.09 27.17 -23.19
N THR A 386 0.52 27.23 -21.93
CA THR A 386 1.53 28.18 -21.46
C THR A 386 2.86 27.47 -21.18
N GLU A 387 3.99 28.13 -21.42
CA GLU A 387 5.33 27.53 -21.11
C GLU A 387 5.54 27.39 -19.60
N VAL A 388 5.21 28.44 -18.85
CA VAL A 388 5.27 28.44 -17.37
C VAL A 388 4.32 27.39 -16.80
N GLY A 389 3.11 27.25 -17.35
CA GLY A 389 2.16 26.23 -16.92
C GLY A 389 2.62 24.79 -17.19
N ARG A 390 3.32 24.56 -18.30
CA ARG A 390 3.94 23.24 -18.59
C ARG A 390 5.04 22.90 -17.59
N MET A 391 5.85 23.88 -17.18
CA MET A 391 6.86 23.68 -16.13
C MET A 391 6.22 23.42 -14.77
N ALA A 392 5.16 24.16 -14.43
CA ALA A 392 4.41 23.98 -13.18
C ALA A 392 3.74 22.60 -13.03
N LEU A 393 3.56 21.83 -14.12
CA LEU A 393 3.09 20.44 -14.07
C LEU A 393 4.20 19.43 -13.77
N ILE A 394 5.45 19.75 -14.14
CA ILE A 394 6.59 18.83 -14.08
C ILE A 394 7.42 19.08 -12.83
N ASP A 395 7.67 20.36 -12.52
CA ASP A 395 8.56 20.76 -11.43
C ASP A 395 8.11 20.28 -10.04
N PRO A 396 6.81 20.21 -9.70
CA PRO A 396 6.38 19.66 -8.40
C PRO A 396 6.65 18.15 -8.23
N ALA A 397 6.90 17.42 -9.31
CA ALA A 397 7.28 16.00 -9.24
C ALA A 397 8.78 15.81 -9.01
N LEU A 398 9.58 16.88 -9.06
CA LEU A 398 11.00 16.85 -8.74
C LEU A 398 11.17 17.10 -7.23
N ASP A 399 11.77 16.15 -6.53
CA ASP A 399 12.22 16.38 -5.16
C ASP A 399 13.46 17.28 -5.19
N LEU A 400 13.25 18.57 -4.96
CA LEU A 400 14.32 19.57 -4.93
C LEU A 400 14.75 19.91 -3.51
N THR A 401 14.27 19.20 -2.49
CA THR A 401 14.49 19.53 -1.07
C THR A 401 15.97 19.68 -0.73
N GLU A 402 16.83 18.78 -1.25
CA GLU A 402 18.29 18.86 -1.05
C GLU A 402 18.87 20.15 -1.66
N PHE A 403 18.38 20.56 -2.83
CA PHE A 403 18.84 21.76 -3.52
C PHE A 403 18.36 23.03 -2.82
N GLU A 404 17.12 23.07 -2.35
CA GLU A 404 16.57 24.20 -1.58
C GLU A 404 17.31 24.41 -0.26
N ILE A 405 17.64 23.32 0.46
CA ILE A 405 18.45 23.38 1.68
C ILE A 405 19.84 23.96 1.35
N ARG A 406 20.48 23.45 0.29
CA ARG A 406 21.81 23.92 -0.13
C ARG A 406 21.80 25.37 -0.59
N GLU A 407 20.76 25.80 -1.30
CA GLU A 407 20.59 27.18 -1.72
C GLU A 407 20.47 28.10 -0.51
N THR A 408 19.60 27.74 0.44
CA THR A 408 19.38 28.50 1.67
C THR A 408 20.68 28.64 2.49
N ASP A 409 21.42 27.54 2.68
CA ASP A 409 22.73 27.56 3.35
C ASP A 409 23.75 28.43 2.62
N THR A 410 23.81 28.32 1.29
CA THR A 410 24.76 29.09 0.47
C THR A 410 24.46 30.58 0.54
N VAL A 411 23.19 30.97 0.46
CA VAL A 411 22.76 32.37 0.57
C VAL A 411 23.06 32.92 1.97
N ALA A 412 22.81 32.14 3.02
CA ALA A 412 23.16 32.52 4.40
C ALA A 412 24.67 32.78 4.54
N ARG A 413 25.51 31.86 4.04
CA ARG A 413 26.97 32.00 4.08
C ARG A 413 27.48 33.19 3.27
N LEU A 414 26.88 33.49 2.12
CA LEU A 414 27.20 34.68 1.33
C LEU A 414 26.87 35.97 2.08
N ASN A 415 25.71 36.02 2.74
CA ASN A 415 25.31 37.17 3.55
C ASN A 415 26.23 37.38 4.76
N ASP A 416 26.65 36.30 5.42
CA ASP A 416 27.57 36.38 6.56
C ASP A 416 28.97 36.80 6.13
N ASN A 417 29.47 36.27 5.00
CA ASN A 417 30.72 36.75 4.39
C ASN A 417 30.63 38.23 4.01
N GLY A 418 29.51 38.68 3.45
CA GLY A 418 29.28 40.09 3.11
C GLY A 418 29.33 40.99 4.34
N ARG A 419 28.72 40.56 5.46
CA ARG A 419 28.79 41.27 6.74
C ARG A 419 30.22 41.35 7.27
N LEU A 420 30.96 40.24 7.24
CA LEU A 420 32.35 40.18 7.69
C LEU A 420 33.27 41.09 6.86
N ILE A 421 33.10 41.10 5.54
CA ILE A 421 33.87 41.99 4.64
C ILE A 421 33.61 43.45 4.99
N ALA A 422 32.35 43.84 5.15
CA ALA A 422 31.99 45.22 5.51
C ALA A 422 32.58 45.65 6.86
N GLU A 423 32.59 44.75 7.87
CA GLU A 423 33.23 45.01 9.17
C GLU A 423 34.75 45.17 9.06
N LEU A 424 35.41 44.30 8.29
CA LEU A 424 36.85 44.38 8.06
C LEU A 424 37.23 45.63 7.28
N GLU A 425 36.45 46.04 6.27
CA GLU A 425 36.65 47.29 5.54
C GLU A 425 36.53 48.51 6.46
N SER A 426 35.54 48.54 7.35
CA SER A 426 35.39 49.58 8.37
C SER A 426 36.60 49.62 9.31
N THR A 427 37.08 48.45 9.76
CA THR A 427 38.25 48.34 10.64
C THR A 427 39.52 48.83 9.95
N ILE A 428 39.72 48.46 8.68
CA ILE A 428 40.85 48.93 7.86
C ILE A 428 40.78 50.44 7.67
N ALA A 429 39.59 51.01 7.43
CA ALA A 429 39.41 52.45 7.29
C ALA A 429 39.78 53.20 8.59
N GLN A 430 39.34 52.70 9.75
CA GLN A 430 39.71 53.25 11.06
C GLN A 430 41.21 53.14 11.33
N ALA A 431 41.82 52.00 11.03
CA ALA A 431 43.26 51.79 11.21
C ALA A 431 44.08 52.74 10.32
N ARG A 432 43.67 52.94 9.05
CA ARG A 432 44.29 53.91 8.14
C ARG A 432 44.16 55.35 8.67
N HIS A 433 43.00 55.72 9.20
CA HIS A 433 42.80 57.04 9.80
C HIS A 433 43.71 57.26 11.02
N ARG A 434 43.85 56.25 11.89
CA ARG A 434 44.79 56.31 13.03
C ARG A 434 46.25 56.41 12.58
N LEU A 435 46.62 55.69 11.52
CA LEU A 435 47.97 55.75 10.95
C LEU A 435 48.29 57.15 10.39
N GLN A 436 47.31 57.83 9.78
CA GLN A 436 47.48 59.20 9.30
C GLN A 436 47.71 60.22 10.42
N ALA A 437 47.15 59.97 11.62
CA ALA A 437 47.33 60.84 12.79
C ALA A 437 48.66 60.56 13.56
N LEU A 438 49.36 59.47 13.24
CA LEU A 438 50.58 59.05 13.94
C LEU A 438 51.68 60.13 13.94
N PRO A 439 52.03 60.78 12.81
CA PRO A 439 53.12 61.76 12.79
C PRO A 439 52.84 62.99 13.67
N GLU A 440 51.57 63.39 13.79
CA GLU A 440 51.17 64.51 14.65
C GLU A 440 51.29 64.16 16.13
N VAL A 441 50.91 62.93 16.50
CA VAL A 441 51.06 62.41 17.87
C VAL A 441 52.54 62.22 18.22
N GLU A 442 53.35 61.69 17.30
CA GLU A 442 54.81 61.54 17.48
C GLU A 442 55.49 62.90 17.68
N LYS A 443 55.15 63.90 16.86
CA LYS A 443 55.65 65.27 17.04
C LYS A 443 55.26 65.87 18.39
N ARG A 444 54.02 65.65 18.83
CA ARG A 444 53.54 66.14 20.12
C ARG A 444 54.19 65.42 21.30
N LEU A 445 54.55 64.15 21.14
CA LEU A 445 55.34 63.38 22.10
C LEU A 445 56.77 63.93 22.18
N GLU A 446 57.42 64.22 21.06
CA GLU A 446 58.73 64.88 21.04
C GLU A 446 58.68 66.24 21.76
N GLU A 447 57.69 67.08 21.46
CA GLU A 447 57.49 68.38 22.13
C GLU A 447 57.29 68.24 23.64
N LEU A 448 56.49 67.26 24.08
CA LEU A 448 56.26 66.99 25.51
C LEU A 448 57.49 66.37 26.18
N SER A 449 58.25 65.51 25.50
CA SER A 449 59.48 64.92 26.03
C SER A 449 60.59 65.96 26.19
N GLY A 450 60.66 66.95 25.31
CA GLY A 450 61.57 68.09 25.44
C GLY A 450 61.21 69.05 26.58
N LEU A 451 59.99 69.01 27.11
CA LEU A 451 59.58 69.75 28.31
C LEU A 451 60.05 69.08 29.62
N PHE A 452 60.43 67.80 29.56
CA PHE A 452 61.02 67.04 30.67
C PHE A 452 62.52 66.88 30.45
N ASP A 453 63.23 68.01 30.37
CA ASP A 453 64.69 68.00 30.43
C ASP A 453 65.11 67.66 31.89
N ASP A 454 65.97 66.65 32.06
CA ASP A 454 66.42 66.15 33.37
C ASP A 454 67.07 67.25 34.25
N GLU A 455 67.49 68.37 33.64
CA GLU A 455 67.98 69.56 34.34
C GLU A 455 66.86 70.40 34.98
N VAL A 456 65.66 70.48 34.38
CA VAL A 456 64.55 71.30 34.92
C VAL A 456 63.91 70.64 36.15
N VAL A 457 63.82 69.31 36.17
CA VAL A 457 63.34 68.54 37.34
C VAL A 457 64.35 68.60 38.50
N LYS A 458 65.66 68.71 38.21
CA LYS A 458 66.70 68.89 39.25
C LYS A 458 66.74 70.31 39.84
N MET A 459 66.33 71.35 39.09
CA MET A 459 66.27 72.72 39.63
C MET A 459 65.06 72.99 40.54
N GLN A 460 64.02 72.15 40.53
CA GLN A 460 62.88 72.28 41.46
C GLN A 460 63.07 71.56 42.81
N CYS A 461 64.20 70.87 43.02
CA CYS A 461 64.52 70.12 44.24
C CYS A 461 65.60 70.78 45.13
N ARG A 462 65.85 72.10 45.03
CA ARG A 462 66.69 72.85 45.97
C ARG A 462 66.09 74.18 46.41
#